data_AF-A0A9E1WTJ4-F1
#
_entry.id   AF-A0A9E1WTJ4-F1
#
_cell.length_a   1.000
_cell.length_b   1.000
_cell.length_c   1.000
_cell.angle_alpha   90.00
_cell.angle_beta   90.00
_cell.angle_gamma   90.00
#
_symmetry.space_group_name_H-M   'P 1'
#
loop_
_entity.id
_entity.type
_entity.pdbx_description
1 polymer ?
#
loop_
_entity_poly.entity_id
_entity_poly.type
_entity_poly.pdbx_seq_one_letter_code
_entity_poly.pdbx_strand_id
1 'polypeptide(L)'
;MVRLEADSVLLFSGLDPSGAAGVSADIETINQFGVTPLPIITTLTAQNTQRVLSLEPTKNSLLELQFKLIDEDISFNTVKIGLLGTSSQVKTISKLLSNKQGLNIVLDPIISSSTDDILSSKEMIDAMKNELIPLCLIVTPNLAELNALAPGLNEESAISSLNCPWVLLTTSDSSEIQVEHRLYHNANLVSKFTYKKLTGQYHGSGCTLSSAIAALLADNVPVEDACKKALDYTYQSLLSAKKVGKMQYHPNRTFPKQL
;
A
#
# COMPACT_ATOMS: atom_id res chain seq x y z
N MET A 1 -30.83 -7.81 -10.22
CA MET A 1 -30.08 -7.83 -8.96
C MET A 1 -29.42 -6.48 -8.81
N VAL A 2 -29.80 -5.72 -7.80
CA VAL A 2 -29.11 -4.49 -7.42
C VAL A 2 -27.76 -4.93 -6.86
N ARG A 3 -26.65 -4.62 -7.53
CA ARG A 3 -25.31 -4.87 -6.98
C ARG A 3 -25.23 -4.10 -5.66
N LEU A 4 -24.92 -4.80 -4.57
CA LEU A 4 -24.61 -4.18 -3.28
C LEU A 4 -23.44 -3.20 -3.46
N GLU A 5 -23.40 -2.14 -2.66
CA GLU A 5 -22.23 -1.26 -2.53
C GLU A 5 -20.97 -2.13 -2.31
N ALA A 6 -19.83 -1.73 -2.87
CA ALA A 6 -18.72 -2.64 -3.14
C ALA A 6 -18.09 -3.24 -1.88
N ASP A 7 -18.46 -4.48 -1.57
CA ASP A 7 -17.91 -5.29 -0.45
C ASP A 7 -16.52 -5.89 -0.76
N SER A 8 -15.77 -5.36 -1.73
CA SER A 8 -14.50 -5.97 -2.16
C SER A 8 -13.42 -4.98 -2.60
N VAL A 9 -12.17 -5.38 -2.39
CA VAL A 9 -10.97 -4.63 -2.80
C VAL A 9 -10.11 -5.52 -3.69
N LEU A 10 -9.86 -5.06 -4.91
CA LEU A 10 -8.89 -5.70 -5.79
C LEU A 10 -7.47 -5.39 -5.33
N LEU A 11 -6.63 -6.42 -5.23
CA LEU A 11 -5.25 -6.29 -4.77
C LEU A 11 -4.28 -6.64 -5.89
N PHE A 12 -3.34 -5.73 -6.18
CA PHE A 12 -2.12 -6.04 -6.91
C PHE A 12 -0.96 -6.00 -5.91
N SER A 13 -0.48 -7.15 -5.46
CA SER A 13 0.51 -7.20 -4.38
C SER A 13 1.49 -8.37 -4.52
N GLY A 14 2.71 -8.17 -4.05
CA GLY A 14 3.72 -9.22 -4.00
C GLY A 14 3.42 -10.26 -2.91
N LEU A 15 3.93 -11.47 -3.09
CA LEU A 15 3.92 -12.49 -2.04
C LEU A 15 5.15 -12.29 -1.14
N ASP A 16 4.90 -11.99 0.14
CA ASP A 16 5.86 -12.20 1.21
C ASP A 16 5.63 -13.59 1.84
N PRO A 17 6.53 -14.58 1.64
CA PRO A 17 6.40 -15.91 2.22
C PRO A 17 6.57 -15.93 3.74
N SER A 18 7.08 -14.87 4.37
CA SER A 18 7.09 -14.78 5.84
C SER A 18 5.69 -14.49 6.40
N GLY A 19 4.80 -13.90 5.59
CA GLY A 19 3.44 -13.52 5.97
C GLY A 19 3.34 -12.17 6.70
N ALA A 20 4.41 -11.40 6.81
CA ALA A 20 4.35 -10.08 7.46
C ALA A 20 3.88 -8.97 6.53
N ALA A 21 4.17 -9.04 5.23
CA ALA A 21 3.89 -7.99 4.27
C ALA A 21 3.14 -8.55 3.04
N GLY A 22 3.05 -7.73 1.98
CA GLY A 22 2.47 -8.13 0.71
C GLY A 22 1.03 -8.62 0.82
N VAL A 23 0.65 -9.54 -0.06
CA VAL A 23 -0.71 -10.05 -0.19
C VAL A 23 -1.27 -10.66 1.12
N SER A 24 -0.40 -11.27 1.94
CA SER A 24 -0.80 -11.83 3.24
C SER A 24 -1.25 -10.73 4.21
N ALA A 25 -0.45 -9.66 4.33
CA ALA A 25 -0.82 -8.50 5.14
C ALA A 25 -2.07 -7.80 4.63
N ASP A 26 -2.22 -7.73 3.31
CA ASP A 26 -3.37 -7.11 2.66
C ASP A 26 -4.66 -7.89 2.97
N ILE A 27 -4.66 -9.22 2.78
CA ILE A 27 -5.79 -10.09 3.08
C ILE A 27 -6.16 -10.03 4.57
N GLU A 28 -5.17 -10.17 5.47
CA GLU A 28 -5.41 -10.12 6.92
C GLU A 28 -6.05 -8.80 7.34
N THR A 29 -5.54 -7.68 6.80
CA THR A 29 -6.06 -6.35 7.11
C THR A 29 -7.47 -6.18 6.59
N ILE A 30 -7.71 -6.42 5.30
CA ILE A 30 -9.00 -6.18 4.65
C ILE A 30 -10.12 -7.01 5.31
N ASN A 31 -9.83 -8.26 5.69
CA ASN A 31 -10.77 -9.10 6.43
C ASN A 31 -11.18 -8.52 7.79
N GLN A 32 -10.32 -7.73 8.48
CA GLN A 32 -10.72 -7.08 9.74
C GLN A 32 -11.75 -5.98 9.57
N PHE A 33 -11.87 -5.43 8.36
CA PHE A 33 -12.86 -4.41 8.01
C PHE A 33 -14.13 -5.04 7.39
N GLY A 34 -14.24 -6.37 7.35
CA GLY A 34 -15.41 -7.06 6.79
C GLY A 34 -15.50 -7.01 5.27
N VAL A 35 -14.44 -6.57 4.59
CA VAL A 35 -14.36 -6.44 3.13
C VAL A 35 -13.70 -7.68 2.54
N THR A 36 -14.06 -8.06 1.31
CA THR A 36 -13.52 -9.22 0.60
C THR A 36 -12.26 -8.85 -0.19
N PRO A 37 -11.08 -9.42 0.10
CA PRO A 37 -9.89 -9.19 -0.70
C PRO A 37 -9.92 -10.05 -1.98
N LEU A 38 -9.59 -9.44 -3.13
CA LEU A 38 -9.47 -10.11 -4.43
C LEU A 38 -8.01 -10.09 -4.90
N PRO A 39 -7.18 -11.08 -4.54
CA PRO A 39 -5.74 -11.03 -4.75
C PRO A 39 -5.30 -11.40 -6.17
N ILE A 40 -4.50 -10.51 -6.77
CA ILE A 40 -3.67 -10.74 -7.95
C ILE A 40 -2.20 -10.60 -7.53
N ILE A 41 -1.46 -11.70 -7.59
CA ILE A 41 -0.05 -11.72 -7.17
C ILE A 41 0.82 -11.11 -8.27
N THR A 42 1.44 -9.98 -7.99
CA THR A 42 2.30 -9.25 -8.94
C THR A 42 3.70 -9.82 -8.98
N THR A 43 4.27 -10.19 -7.84
CA THR A 43 5.66 -10.63 -7.73
C THR A 43 5.81 -11.66 -6.62
N LEU A 44 6.46 -12.77 -6.92
CA LEU A 44 6.89 -13.72 -5.91
C LEU A 44 8.24 -13.27 -5.35
N THR A 45 8.42 -13.35 -4.04
CA THR A 45 9.71 -13.04 -3.41
C THR A 45 10.29 -14.26 -2.73
N ALA A 46 11.61 -14.42 -2.83
CA ALA A 46 12.38 -15.28 -1.95
C ALA A 46 12.93 -14.42 -0.81
N GLN A 47 12.15 -14.25 0.24
CA GLN A 47 12.52 -13.41 1.39
C GLN A 47 12.17 -14.06 2.73
N ASN A 48 12.71 -13.49 3.80
CA ASN A 48 12.31 -13.80 5.18
C ASN A 48 12.46 -12.52 6.03
N THR A 49 12.23 -12.64 7.35
CA THR A 49 12.31 -11.51 8.31
C THR A 49 13.66 -10.76 8.39
N GLN A 50 14.66 -11.14 7.58
CA GLN A 50 16.01 -10.58 7.60
C GLN A 50 16.45 -9.95 6.28
N ARG A 51 15.93 -10.40 5.13
CA ARG A 51 16.37 -9.93 3.80
C ARG A 51 15.45 -10.42 2.69
N VAL A 52 15.55 -9.76 1.55
CA VAL A 52 15.01 -10.20 0.26
C VAL A 52 16.17 -10.71 -0.60
N LEU A 53 16.08 -11.93 -1.14
CA LEU A 53 17.13 -12.51 -1.99
C LEU A 53 16.83 -12.46 -3.49
N SER A 54 15.56 -12.54 -3.85
CA SER A 54 15.14 -12.59 -5.25
C SER A 54 13.68 -12.18 -5.40
N LEU A 55 13.37 -11.62 -6.55
CA LEU A 55 12.04 -11.26 -7.00
C LEU A 55 11.79 -11.97 -8.33
N GLU A 56 10.65 -12.63 -8.46
CA GLU A 56 10.17 -13.25 -9.69
C GLU A 56 8.81 -12.63 -10.06
N PRO A 57 8.80 -11.64 -10.99
CA PRO A 57 7.58 -10.97 -11.40
C PRO A 57 6.63 -11.91 -12.15
N THR A 58 5.35 -11.90 -11.79
CA THR A 58 4.29 -12.58 -12.54
C THR A 58 4.22 -12.05 -13.97
N LYS A 59 4.11 -12.93 -14.96
CA LYS A 59 3.97 -12.53 -16.38
C LYS A 59 2.74 -11.64 -16.57
N ASN A 60 2.90 -10.54 -17.32
CA ASN A 60 1.80 -9.61 -17.61
C ASN A 60 0.58 -10.31 -18.22
N SER A 61 0.77 -11.28 -19.11
CA SER A 61 -0.34 -12.03 -19.71
C SER A 61 -1.17 -12.80 -18.69
N LEU A 62 -0.56 -13.29 -17.61
CA LEU A 62 -1.29 -13.92 -16.53
C LEU A 62 -1.99 -12.89 -15.63
N LEU A 63 -1.35 -11.74 -15.36
CA LEU A 63 -1.98 -10.64 -14.62
C LEU A 63 -3.24 -10.11 -15.33
N GLU A 64 -3.14 -9.89 -16.65
CA GLU A 64 -4.26 -9.45 -17.48
C GLU A 64 -5.40 -10.47 -17.48
N LEU A 65 -5.07 -11.77 -17.58
CA LEU A 65 -6.07 -12.84 -17.55
C LEU A 65 -6.77 -12.92 -16.19
N GLN A 66 -6.03 -12.84 -15.08
CA GLN A 66 -6.59 -12.83 -13.73
C GLN A 66 -7.49 -11.61 -13.51
N PHE A 67 -7.01 -10.42 -13.88
CA PHE A 67 -7.80 -9.19 -13.78
C PHE A 67 -9.10 -9.29 -14.57
N LYS A 68 -9.03 -9.73 -15.83
CA LYS A 68 -10.20 -9.86 -16.69
C LYS A 68 -11.25 -10.81 -16.10
N LEU A 69 -10.82 -11.98 -15.60
CA LEU A 69 -11.75 -12.94 -15.00
C LEU A 69 -12.41 -12.40 -13.73
N ILE A 70 -11.67 -11.67 -12.89
CA ILE A 70 -12.24 -11.04 -11.69
C ILE A 70 -13.18 -9.89 -12.06
N ASP A 71 -12.81 -9.05 -13.03
CA ASP A 71 -13.61 -7.91 -13.46
C ASP A 71 -14.94 -8.30 -14.14
N GLU A 72 -14.95 -9.44 -14.83
CA GLU A 72 -16.15 -10.01 -15.44
C GLU A 72 -17.14 -10.58 -14.40
N ASP A 73 -16.64 -11.05 -13.24
CA ASP A 73 -17.42 -11.79 -12.24
C ASP A 73 -17.81 -10.92 -11.02
N ILE A 74 -16.86 -10.16 -10.47
CA ILE A 74 -16.99 -9.51 -9.17
C ILE A 74 -16.93 -7.98 -9.33
N SER A 75 -17.92 -7.29 -8.76
CA SER A 75 -17.94 -5.82 -8.72
C SER A 75 -17.03 -5.29 -7.62
N PHE A 76 -16.07 -4.44 -7.99
CA PHE A 76 -15.25 -3.68 -7.05
C PHE A 76 -15.15 -2.22 -7.51
N ASN A 77 -15.04 -1.30 -6.55
CA ASN A 77 -14.77 0.12 -6.81
C ASN A 77 -13.41 0.55 -6.25
N THR A 78 -12.70 -0.33 -5.55
CA THR A 78 -11.46 0.03 -4.85
C THR A 78 -10.35 -0.95 -5.21
N VAL A 79 -9.17 -0.41 -5.47
CA VAL A 79 -7.97 -1.16 -5.84
C VAL A 79 -6.83 -0.72 -4.94
N LYS A 80 -6.14 -1.68 -4.30
CA LYS A 80 -4.87 -1.42 -3.62
C LYS A 80 -3.73 -2.03 -4.42
N ILE A 81 -2.70 -1.22 -4.63
CA ILE A 81 -1.48 -1.61 -5.35
C ILE A 81 -0.34 -1.53 -4.35
N GLY A 82 0.39 -2.62 -4.20
CA GLY A 82 1.63 -2.72 -3.44
C GLY A 82 2.81 -3.03 -4.35
N LEU A 83 3.67 -3.98 -3.94
CA LEU A 83 4.93 -4.27 -4.61
C LEU A 83 4.71 -4.65 -6.08
N LEU A 84 5.40 -3.96 -6.99
CA LEU A 84 5.46 -4.28 -8.42
C LEU A 84 6.89 -4.70 -8.79
N GLY A 85 7.02 -5.68 -9.68
CA GLY A 85 8.31 -6.31 -9.99
C GLY A 85 9.00 -5.76 -11.24
N THR A 86 8.26 -5.15 -12.17
CA THR A 86 8.84 -4.55 -13.39
C THR A 86 8.12 -3.29 -13.82
N SER A 87 8.81 -2.41 -14.57
CA SER A 87 8.17 -1.28 -15.25
C SER A 87 7.05 -1.75 -16.19
N SER A 88 7.22 -2.90 -16.85
CA SER A 88 6.20 -3.48 -17.74
C SER A 88 4.90 -3.84 -17.01
N GLN A 89 4.98 -4.30 -15.75
CA GLN A 89 3.80 -4.52 -14.91
C GLN A 89 3.10 -3.22 -14.57
N VAL A 90 3.85 -2.16 -14.24
CA VAL A 90 3.28 -0.82 -13.99
C VAL A 90 2.41 -0.39 -15.18
N LYS A 91 2.96 -0.44 -16.40
CA LYS A 91 2.23 -0.04 -17.62
C LYS A 91 0.99 -0.90 -17.87
N THR A 92 1.11 -2.20 -17.63
CA THR A 92 0.01 -3.16 -17.81
C THR A 92 -1.13 -2.85 -16.84
N ILE A 93 -0.83 -2.68 -15.56
CA ILE A 93 -1.80 -2.36 -14.52
C ILE A 93 -2.42 -0.98 -14.78
N SER A 94 -1.61 0.03 -15.10
CA SER A 94 -2.10 1.36 -15.50
C SER A 94 -3.11 1.30 -16.65
N LYS A 95 -2.82 0.50 -17.68
CA LYS A 95 -3.72 0.30 -18.82
C LYS A 95 -5.03 -0.41 -18.44
N LEU A 96 -4.97 -1.41 -17.56
CA LEU A 96 -6.17 -2.11 -17.10
C LEU A 96 -7.07 -1.17 -16.29
N LEU A 97 -6.49 -0.37 -15.41
CA LEU A 97 -7.22 0.53 -14.51
C LEU A 97 -7.74 1.79 -15.21
N SER A 98 -7.01 2.36 -16.16
CA SER A 98 -7.43 3.58 -16.87
C SER A 98 -8.70 3.40 -17.73
N ASN A 99 -9.05 2.15 -18.07
CA ASN A 99 -10.29 1.83 -18.77
C ASN A 99 -11.52 1.82 -17.85
N LYS A 100 -11.35 1.99 -16.53
CA LYS A 100 -12.42 1.94 -15.55
C LYS A 100 -12.65 3.32 -14.93
N GLN A 101 -13.91 3.67 -14.73
CA GLN A 101 -14.31 4.92 -14.09
C GLN A 101 -14.69 4.68 -12.63
N GLY A 102 -14.50 5.69 -11.79
CA GLY A 102 -14.94 5.66 -10.38
C GLY A 102 -14.16 4.71 -9.48
N LEU A 103 -12.92 4.34 -9.85
CA LEU A 103 -12.07 3.53 -9.00
C LEU A 103 -11.36 4.40 -7.95
N ASN A 104 -11.45 3.97 -6.69
CA ASN A 104 -10.59 4.42 -5.60
C ASN A 104 -9.29 3.62 -5.67
N ILE A 105 -8.23 4.20 -6.25
CA ILE A 105 -6.92 3.54 -6.35
C ILE A 105 -6.01 4.03 -5.22
N VAL A 106 -5.60 3.10 -4.36
CA VAL A 106 -4.64 3.30 -3.26
C VAL A 106 -3.30 2.70 -3.67
N LEU A 107 -2.26 3.52 -3.76
CA LEU A 107 -0.91 3.07 -4.11
C LEU A 107 0.03 3.18 -2.90
N ASP A 108 0.57 2.02 -2.51
CA ASP A 108 1.75 1.90 -1.66
C ASP A 108 2.97 1.70 -2.59
N PRO A 109 3.81 2.73 -2.80
CA PRO A 109 4.77 2.75 -3.91
C PRO A 109 5.93 1.75 -3.76
N ILE A 110 6.23 1.30 -2.54
CA ILE A 110 7.23 0.26 -2.20
C ILE A 110 8.46 0.27 -3.12
N ILE A 111 9.30 1.29 -2.96
CA ILE A 111 10.49 1.50 -3.81
C ILE A 111 11.71 0.74 -3.28
N SER A 112 11.81 0.61 -1.96
CA SER A 112 12.86 -0.12 -1.25
C SER A 112 12.24 -1.09 -0.25
N SER A 113 12.96 -2.18 0.04
CA SER A 113 12.55 -3.12 1.08
C SER A 113 12.77 -2.48 2.46
N SER A 114 12.15 -3.06 3.49
CA SER A 114 12.44 -2.71 4.89
C SER A 114 13.86 -3.09 5.36
N THR A 115 14.67 -3.68 4.47
CA THR A 115 16.08 -4.05 4.67
C THR A 115 17.02 -3.28 3.74
N ASP A 116 16.55 -2.14 3.21
CA ASP A 116 17.28 -1.23 2.31
C ASP A 116 17.70 -1.83 0.95
N ASP A 117 17.10 -2.97 0.56
CA ASP A 117 17.30 -3.52 -0.78
C ASP A 117 16.51 -2.67 -1.79
N ILE A 118 17.17 -2.20 -2.85
CA ILE A 118 16.50 -1.47 -3.94
C ILE A 118 15.60 -2.46 -4.69
N LEU A 119 14.28 -2.26 -4.62
CA LEU A 119 13.29 -3.14 -5.26
C LEU A 119 12.85 -2.60 -6.63
N SER A 120 12.90 -1.29 -6.82
CA SER A 120 12.50 -0.64 -8.06
C SER A 120 13.68 -0.07 -8.85
N SER A 121 13.73 -0.37 -10.14
CA SER A 121 14.66 0.30 -11.06
C SER A 121 14.18 1.72 -11.36
N LYS A 122 15.08 2.57 -11.89
CA LYS A 122 14.73 3.93 -12.32
C LYS A 122 13.58 3.93 -13.34
N GLU A 123 13.60 2.99 -14.27
CA GLU A 123 12.56 2.83 -15.29
C GLU A 123 11.19 2.50 -14.66
N MET A 124 11.18 1.77 -13.54
CA MET A 124 9.95 1.47 -12.81
C MET A 124 9.41 2.71 -12.09
N ILE A 125 10.28 3.47 -11.44
CA ILE A 125 9.92 4.74 -10.79
C ILE A 125 9.35 5.72 -11.81
N ASP A 126 10.01 5.87 -12.97
CA ASP A 126 9.55 6.73 -14.06
C ASP A 126 8.19 6.27 -14.61
N ALA A 127 7.98 4.95 -14.79
CA ALA A 127 6.69 4.41 -15.19
C ALA A 127 5.59 4.68 -14.14
N MET A 128 5.90 4.51 -12.85
CA MET A 128 4.94 4.77 -11.77
C MET A 128 4.49 6.23 -11.79
N LYS A 129 5.43 7.17 -11.86
CA LYS A 129 5.14 8.61 -11.87
C LYS A 129 4.32 9.05 -13.07
N ASN A 130 4.64 8.55 -14.24
CA ASN A 130 4.04 9.04 -15.49
C ASN A 130 2.75 8.31 -15.85
N GLU A 131 2.57 7.05 -15.42
CA GLU A 131 1.48 6.20 -15.89
C GLU A 131 0.55 5.71 -14.77
N LEU A 132 1.00 5.58 -13.52
CA LEU A 132 0.21 4.98 -12.44
C LEU A 132 -0.28 5.99 -11.40
N ILE A 133 0.62 6.80 -10.85
CA ILE A 133 0.28 7.82 -9.84
C ILE A 133 -0.84 8.77 -10.31
N PRO A 134 -0.86 9.23 -11.59
CA PRO A 134 -1.94 10.09 -12.07
C PRO A 134 -3.33 9.44 -12.06
N LEU A 135 -3.43 8.11 -11.96
CA LEU A 135 -4.68 7.37 -11.82
C LEU A 135 -5.09 7.20 -10.34
N CYS A 136 -4.17 7.42 -9.41
CA CYS A 136 -4.39 7.13 -8.00
C CYS A 136 -5.29 8.18 -7.33
N LEU A 137 -6.19 7.72 -6.47
CA LEU A 137 -6.89 8.62 -5.54
C LEU A 137 -5.94 9.07 -4.43
N ILE A 138 -5.16 8.12 -3.89
CA ILE A 138 -4.19 8.36 -2.82
C ILE A 138 -2.91 7.55 -3.01
N VAL A 139 -1.77 8.18 -2.74
CA VAL A 139 -0.47 7.50 -2.59
C VAL A 139 0.02 7.63 -1.15
N THR A 140 0.65 6.58 -0.62
CA THR A 140 1.12 6.52 0.78
C THR A 140 2.64 6.39 0.91
N PRO A 141 3.46 7.29 0.33
CA PRO A 141 4.91 7.15 0.40
C PRO A 141 5.44 7.40 1.82
N ASN A 142 6.54 6.77 2.17
CA ASN A 142 7.41 7.24 3.25
C ASN A 142 8.37 8.35 2.76
N LEU A 143 9.14 8.96 3.67
CA LEU A 143 10.09 10.03 3.31
C LEU A 143 11.16 9.60 2.28
N ALA A 144 11.68 8.38 2.39
CA ALA A 144 12.69 7.86 1.46
C ALA A 144 12.08 7.61 0.08
N GLU A 145 10.87 7.05 0.03
CA GLU A 145 10.10 6.83 -1.20
C GLU A 145 9.71 8.16 -1.86
N LEU A 146 9.30 9.17 -1.09
CA LEU A 146 9.01 10.49 -1.62
C LEU A 146 10.25 11.10 -2.27
N ASN A 147 11.42 10.99 -1.63
CA ASN A 147 12.68 11.46 -2.21
C ASN A 147 13.08 10.67 -3.46
N ALA A 148 12.80 9.37 -3.53
CA ALA A 148 13.04 8.58 -4.73
C ALA A 148 12.10 8.96 -5.89
N LEU A 149 10.84 9.27 -5.59
CA LEU A 149 9.85 9.74 -6.57
C LEU A 149 10.14 11.17 -7.04
N ALA A 150 10.63 12.04 -6.17
CA ALA A 150 10.83 13.46 -6.42
C ALA A 150 12.21 13.94 -5.94
N PRO A 151 13.30 13.43 -6.55
CA PRO A 151 14.66 13.67 -6.06
C PRO A 151 15.04 15.15 -6.13
N GLY A 152 15.61 15.65 -5.03
CA GLY A 152 16.13 17.02 -4.93
C GLY A 152 15.06 18.10 -4.73
N LEU A 153 13.79 17.73 -4.57
CA LEU A 153 12.71 18.65 -4.23
C LEU A 153 12.52 18.71 -2.71
N ASN A 154 12.08 19.87 -2.21
CA ASN A 154 11.55 19.95 -0.85
C ASN A 154 10.20 19.22 -0.77
N GLU A 155 9.70 18.96 0.44
CA GLU A 155 8.47 18.19 0.67
C GLU A 155 7.27 18.74 -0.10
N GLU A 156 7.01 20.04 -0.05
CA GLU A 156 5.87 20.67 -0.73
C GLU A 156 5.93 20.51 -2.26
N SER A 157 7.09 20.81 -2.86
CA SER A 157 7.32 20.63 -4.30
C SER A 157 7.30 19.15 -4.70
N ALA A 158 7.79 18.26 -3.84
CA ALA A 158 7.77 16.82 -4.07
C ALA A 158 6.33 16.29 -4.12
N ILE A 159 5.50 16.63 -3.12
CA ILE A 159 4.09 16.27 -3.08
C ILE A 159 3.35 16.82 -4.31
N SER A 160 3.57 18.09 -4.66
CA SER A 160 2.97 18.71 -5.85
C SER A 160 3.35 17.99 -7.13
N SER A 161 4.61 17.54 -7.26
CA SER A 161 5.11 16.84 -8.45
C SER A 161 4.51 15.44 -8.66
N LEU A 162 3.89 14.83 -7.64
CA LEU A 162 3.25 13.51 -7.77
C LEU A 162 1.97 13.57 -8.60
N ASN A 163 1.30 14.73 -8.69
CA ASN A 163 0.04 14.89 -9.42
C ASN A 163 -1.04 13.87 -9.00
N CYS A 164 -1.11 13.56 -7.70
CA CYS A 164 -2.15 12.73 -7.08
C CYS A 164 -3.02 13.61 -6.17
N PRO A 165 -4.36 13.45 -6.14
CA PRO A 165 -5.24 14.26 -5.31
C PRO A 165 -4.89 14.17 -3.83
N TRP A 166 -4.62 12.97 -3.32
CA TRP A 166 -4.26 12.76 -1.92
C TRP A 166 -2.89 12.13 -1.77
N VAL A 167 -2.11 12.63 -0.81
CA VAL A 167 -0.84 12.01 -0.44
C VAL A 167 -0.77 11.91 1.08
N LEU A 168 -0.67 10.68 1.59
CA LEU A 168 -0.38 10.43 3.01
C LEU A 168 1.11 10.15 3.16
N LEU A 169 1.86 11.18 3.52
CA LEU A 169 3.29 11.07 3.78
C LEU A 169 3.52 10.45 5.16
N THR A 170 4.21 9.31 5.18
CA THR A 170 4.62 8.66 6.42
C THR A 170 6.05 9.03 6.82
N THR A 171 6.24 9.35 8.09
CA THR A 171 7.47 9.98 8.61
C THR A 171 8.11 9.16 9.71
N SER A 172 7.97 7.82 9.67
CA SER A 172 8.45 6.94 10.75
C SER A 172 9.92 7.17 11.10
N ASP A 173 10.74 7.64 10.17
CA ASP A 173 12.19 7.73 10.35
C ASP A 173 12.68 9.15 10.69
N SER A 174 11.77 10.10 10.94
CA SER A 174 12.14 11.50 11.21
C SER A 174 12.42 11.82 12.69
N SER A 175 12.06 10.94 13.63
CA SER A 175 12.27 11.17 15.07
C SER A 175 12.22 9.87 15.88
N GLU A 176 12.99 9.86 16.98
CA GLU A 176 13.06 8.73 17.93
C GLU A 176 11.92 8.72 18.96
N ILE A 177 11.19 9.83 19.12
CA ILE A 177 10.19 9.99 20.19
C ILE A 177 8.76 9.92 19.63
N GLN A 178 8.53 10.61 18.50
CA GLN A 178 7.20 10.76 17.91
C GLN A 178 7.25 10.61 16.40
N VAL A 179 6.16 10.13 15.82
CA VAL A 179 5.97 10.10 14.37
C VAL A 179 4.80 11.02 14.04
N GLU A 180 4.97 11.90 13.05
CA GLU A 180 3.93 12.83 12.58
C GLU A 180 3.62 12.54 11.11
N HIS A 181 2.61 11.74 10.83
CA HIS A 181 2.14 11.53 9.46
C HIS A 181 1.41 12.77 8.96
N ARG A 182 1.55 13.08 7.67
CA ARG A 182 1.01 14.32 7.07
C ARG A 182 0.13 13.97 5.89
N LEU A 183 -1.11 14.47 5.89
CA LEU A 183 -2.05 14.27 4.81
C LEU A 183 -2.16 15.53 3.98
N TYR A 184 -1.94 15.37 2.68
CA TYR A 184 -2.08 16.42 1.68
C TYR A 184 -3.28 16.17 0.79
N HIS A 185 -3.99 17.24 0.44
CA HIS A 185 -5.03 17.25 -0.58
C HIS A 185 -4.73 18.34 -1.60
N ASN A 186 -4.56 17.96 -2.87
CA ASN A 186 -4.13 18.84 -3.96
C ASN A 186 -2.91 19.69 -3.56
N ALA A 187 -1.87 19.00 -3.05
CA ALA A 187 -0.63 19.58 -2.54
C ALA A 187 -0.75 20.52 -1.31
N ASN A 188 -1.95 20.72 -0.74
CA ASN A 188 -2.12 21.47 0.50
C ASN A 188 -2.11 20.52 1.70
N LEU A 189 -1.33 20.85 2.73
CA LEU A 189 -1.35 20.11 3.99
C LEU A 189 -2.69 20.34 4.69
N VAL A 190 -3.49 19.28 4.84
CA VAL A 190 -4.82 19.37 5.46
C VAL A 190 -4.87 18.78 6.87
N SER A 191 -4.06 17.76 7.15
CA SER A 191 -4.08 17.09 8.46
C SER A 191 -2.69 16.60 8.87
N LYS A 192 -2.49 16.53 10.20
CA LYS A 192 -1.31 15.93 10.83
C LYS A 192 -1.75 14.92 11.87
N PHE A 193 -1.13 13.75 11.87
CA PHE A 193 -1.45 12.65 12.78
C PHE A 193 -0.22 12.23 13.57
N THR A 194 -0.24 12.45 14.88
CA THR A 194 0.92 12.20 15.75
C THR A 194 0.74 10.96 16.61
N TYR A 195 1.77 10.12 16.65
CA TYR A 195 1.83 8.91 17.47
C TYR A 195 3.17 8.84 18.22
N LYS A 196 3.19 8.18 19.38
CA LYS A 196 4.45 7.85 20.05
C LYS A 196 5.22 6.83 19.19
N LYS A 197 6.49 7.11 18.88
CA LYS A 197 7.34 6.17 18.13
C LYS A 197 7.49 4.88 18.94
N LEU A 198 7.15 3.76 18.29
CA LEU A 198 7.36 2.44 18.89
C LEU A 198 8.80 1.99 18.67
N THR A 199 9.37 1.36 19.69
CA THR A 199 10.73 0.79 19.63
C THR A 199 10.73 -0.52 18.85
N GLY A 200 11.70 -0.70 17.96
CA GLY A 200 11.86 -1.92 17.18
C GLY A 200 11.64 -1.70 15.68
N GLN A 201 11.86 -2.76 14.91
CA GLN A 201 11.65 -2.78 13.47
C GLN A 201 10.45 -3.65 13.15
N TYR A 202 9.57 -3.15 12.28
CA TYR A 202 8.31 -3.80 11.93
C TYR A 202 8.28 -4.10 10.44
N HIS A 203 7.87 -5.30 10.06
CA HIS A 203 7.74 -5.70 8.67
C HIS A 203 6.26 -5.69 8.25
N GLY A 204 5.91 -4.89 7.23
CA GLY A 204 4.56 -4.82 6.68
C GLY A 204 3.62 -3.77 7.33
N SER A 205 4.16 -2.78 8.05
CA SER A 205 3.37 -1.63 8.53
C SER A 205 2.75 -0.83 7.38
N GLY A 206 3.52 -0.55 6.32
CA GLY A 206 3.05 0.14 5.11
C GLY A 206 1.90 -0.61 4.42
N CYS A 207 2.07 -1.92 4.17
CA CYS A 207 1.01 -2.75 3.58
C CYS A 207 -0.25 -2.80 4.44
N THR A 208 -0.09 -2.83 5.77
CA THR A 208 -1.23 -2.78 6.71
C THR A 208 -1.97 -1.46 6.61
N LEU A 209 -1.23 -0.34 6.56
CA LEU A 209 -1.81 1.00 6.46
C LEU A 209 -2.56 1.19 5.14
N SER A 210 -1.91 0.91 4.00
CA SER A 210 -2.52 1.09 2.68
C SER A 210 -3.72 0.17 2.45
N SER A 211 -3.68 -1.06 2.97
CA SER A 211 -4.82 -1.98 2.90
C SER A 211 -5.98 -1.59 3.80
N ALA A 212 -5.71 -1.03 4.98
CA ALA A 212 -6.77 -0.49 5.84
C ALA A 212 -7.44 0.75 5.20
N ILE A 213 -6.66 1.64 4.58
CA ILE A 213 -7.20 2.76 3.79
C ILE A 213 -8.09 2.23 2.67
N ALA A 214 -7.62 1.26 1.89
CA ALA A 214 -8.41 0.68 0.81
C ALA A 214 -9.72 0.05 1.30
N ALA A 215 -9.70 -0.70 2.41
CA ALA A 215 -10.93 -1.27 2.96
C ALA A 215 -11.94 -0.20 3.40
N LEU A 216 -11.47 0.87 4.04
CA LEU A 216 -12.32 1.99 4.46
C LEU A 216 -12.89 2.77 3.27
N LEU A 217 -12.11 2.94 2.20
CA LEU A 217 -12.58 3.59 0.97
C LEU A 217 -13.60 2.75 0.20
N ALA A 218 -13.50 1.42 0.27
CA ALA A 218 -14.53 0.53 -0.29
C ALA A 218 -15.88 0.71 0.45
N ASP A 219 -15.83 0.97 1.76
CA ASP A 219 -16.97 1.32 2.62
C ASP A 219 -17.35 2.83 2.55
N ASN A 220 -16.92 3.54 1.51
CA ASN A 220 -17.21 4.97 1.27
C ASN A 220 -16.81 5.93 2.42
N VAL A 221 -15.89 5.54 3.30
CA VAL A 221 -15.36 6.43 4.34
C VAL A 221 -14.58 7.57 3.68
N PRO A 222 -14.80 8.85 4.06
CA PRO A 222 -14.03 9.98 3.52
C PRO A 222 -12.52 9.79 3.69
N VAL A 223 -11.71 10.24 2.72
CA VAL A 223 -10.26 9.97 2.67
C VAL A 223 -9.52 10.38 3.96
N GLU A 224 -9.84 11.54 4.52
CA GLU A 224 -9.21 12.00 5.76
C GLU A 224 -9.51 11.09 6.95
N ASP A 225 -10.79 10.69 7.11
CA ASP A 225 -11.22 9.76 8.14
C ASP A 225 -10.64 8.36 7.92
N ALA A 226 -10.58 7.91 6.66
CA ALA A 226 -9.99 6.64 6.27
C ALA A 226 -8.51 6.59 6.67
N CYS A 227 -7.74 7.65 6.36
CA CYS A 227 -6.35 7.79 6.78
C CYS A 227 -6.19 7.76 8.30
N LYS A 228 -7.00 8.52 9.05
CA LYS A 228 -6.94 8.54 10.52
C LYS A 228 -7.21 7.15 11.12
N LYS A 229 -8.31 6.52 10.72
CA LYS A 229 -8.72 5.18 11.21
C LYS A 229 -7.70 4.11 10.83
N ALA A 230 -7.16 4.16 9.61
CA ALA A 230 -6.14 3.22 9.16
C ALA A 230 -4.80 3.39 9.90
N LEU A 231 -4.39 4.63 10.21
CA LEU A 231 -3.23 4.90 11.05
C LEU A 231 -3.43 4.39 12.48
N ASP A 232 -4.61 4.61 13.07
CA ASP A 232 -4.95 4.08 14.40
C ASP A 232 -4.91 2.55 14.43
N TYR A 233 -5.56 1.90 13.46
CA TYR A 233 -5.54 0.45 13.31
C TYR A 233 -4.11 -0.08 13.15
N THR A 234 -3.32 0.55 12.27
CA THR A 234 -1.92 0.18 12.07
C THR A 234 -1.15 0.30 13.37
N TYR A 235 -1.29 1.42 14.09
CA TYR A 235 -0.62 1.62 15.38
C TYR A 235 -0.96 0.53 16.41
N GLN A 236 -2.24 0.15 16.52
CA GLN A 236 -2.67 -0.96 17.40
C GLN A 236 -2.10 -2.32 16.97
N SER A 237 -2.02 -2.58 15.66
CA SER A 237 -1.41 -3.81 15.14
C SER A 237 0.09 -3.89 15.46
N LEU A 238 0.78 -2.74 15.51
CA LEU A 238 2.19 -2.66 15.88
C LEU A 238 2.40 -2.79 17.39
N LEU A 239 1.50 -2.25 18.22
CA LEU A 239 1.55 -2.40 19.68
C LEU A 239 1.45 -3.87 20.12
N SER A 240 0.64 -4.65 19.41
CA SER A 240 0.44 -6.08 19.70
C SER A 240 1.25 -7.01 18.78
N ALA A 241 2.26 -6.45 18.09
CA ALA A 241 3.07 -7.18 17.13
C ALA A 241 3.83 -8.35 17.76
N LYS A 242 4.05 -9.40 16.96
CA LYS A 242 4.66 -10.65 17.41
C LYS A 242 6.01 -10.85 16.73
N LYS A 243 6.96 -11.43 17.47
CA LYS A 243 8.25 -11.82 16.90
C LYS A 243 8.12 -13.24 16.33
N VAL A 244 7.90 -13.33 15.02
CA VAL A 244 7.79 -14.61 14.29
C VAL A 244 9.15 -15.10 13.82
N GLY A 245 10.02 -14.18 13.40
CA GLY A 245 11.38 -14.47 12.96
C GLY A 245 12.46 -13.88 13.87
N LYS A 246 13.67 -13.73 13.32
CA LYS A 246 14.85 -13.36 14.11
C LYS A 246 14.99 -11.86 14.36
N MET A 247 14.54 -11.03 13.41
CA MET A 247 14.74 -9.57 13.47
C MET A 247 13.44 -8.81 13.61
N GLN A 248 12.66 -8.68 12.54
CA GLN A 248 11.51 -7.77 12.49
C GLN A 248 10.26 -8.35 13.17
N TYR A 249 9.47 -7.48 13.80
CA TYR A 249 8.16 -7.80 14.37
C TYR A 249 7.10 -7.84 13.27
N HIS A 250 6.19 -8.82 13.36
CA HIS A 250 5.01 -8.94 12.51
C HIS A 250 3.83 -8.20 13.16
N PRO A 251 3.23 -7.21 12.48
CA PRO A 251 2.01 -6.57 12.96
C PRO A 251 0.94 -7.61 13.25
N ASN A 252 0.33 -7.54 14.44
CA ASN A 252 -0.79 -8.42 14.76
C ASN A 252 -2.08 -7.78 14.27
N ARG A 253 -2.52 -8.22 13.09
CA ARG A 253 -3.72 -7.73 12.39
C ARG A 253 -5.01 -8.39 12.86
N THR A 254 -4.99 -9.03 14.01
CA THR A 254 -6.21 -9.52 14.64
C THR A 254 -6.48 -8.67 15.86
N PHE A 255 -7.70 -8.16 16.00
CA PHE A 255 -8.14 -7.67 17.31
C PHE A 255 -7.94 -8.81 18.32
N PRO A 256 -7.54 -8.53 19.57
CA PRO A 256 -7.42 -9.57 20.58
C PRO A 256 -8.75 -10.33 20.61
N LYS A 257 -8.71 -11.62 20.27
CA LYS A 257 -9.83 -12.53 20.53
C LYS A 257 -10.11 -12.34 22.01
N GLN A 258 -11.28 -11.83 22.37
CA GLN A 258 -11.72 -11.89 23.76
C GLN A 258 -11.66 -13.38 24.13
N LEU A 259 -10.67 -13.74 24.95
CA LEU A 259 -10.46 -15.09 25.48
C LEU A 259 -11.30 -15.24 26.74
#